data_AF-A0A5C6EEG1-F1
#
_entry.id   AF-A0A5C6EEG1-F1
#
_cell.length_a   1.000
_cell.length_b   1.000
_cell.length_c   1.000
_cell.angle_alpha   90.00
_cell.angle_beta   90.00
_cell.angle_gamma   90.00
#
_symmetry.space_group_name_H-M   'P 1'
#
loop_
_entity.id
_entity.type
_entity.pdbx_description
1 polymer ?
#
loop_
_entity_poly.entity_id
_entity_poly.type
_entity_poly.pdbx_seq_one_letter_code
_entity_poly.pdbx_strand_id
1 'polypeptide(L)'
;MPQDDLLKALRSVHQELEEAEHLDPEQVERLRNTMQEIERVIESKAKGGTQLSKQVHESARSFEESHPLLTNTLGRIADMLQQMGI
;
A
#
# COMPACT_ATOMS: atom_id res chain seq x y z
N MET A 1 -5.61 -15.26 8.14
CA MET A 1 -5.77 -15.48 6.69
C MET A 1 -4.95 -14.36 6.05
N PRO A 2 -3.85 -14.65 5.35
CA PRO A 2 -2.90 -13.61 4.90
C PRO A 2 -3.55 -12.54 4.00
N GLN A 3 -4.60 -12.89 3.25
CA GLN A 3 -5.38 -11.93 2.46
C GLN A 3 -6.21 -10.97 3.31
N ASP A 4 -6.91 -11.46 4.36
CA ASP A 4 -7.70 -10.60 5.24
C ASP A 4 -6.83 -9.60 6.02
N ASP A 5 -5.63 -10.02 6.41
CA ASP A 5 -4.69 -9.15 7.13
C ASP A 5 -4.13 -8.04 6.22
N LEU A 6 -3.88 -8.36 4.95
CA LEU A 6 -3.49 -7.40 3.93
C LEU A 6 -4.61 -6.39 3.61
N LEU A 7 -5.85 -6.86 3.46
CA LEU A 7 -7.02 -5.99 3.25
C LEU A 7 -7.27 -5.05 4.43
N LYS A 8 -7.03 -5.53 5.67
CA LYS A 8 -7.07 -4.67 6.86
C LYS A 8 -5.98 -3.60 6.82
N ALA A 9 -4.76 -3.97 6.46
CA ALA A 9 -3.65 -3.01 6.37
C ALA A 9 -3.91 -1.96 5.28
N LEU A 10 -4.42 -2.36 4.11
CA LEU A 10 -4.84 -1.44 3.04
C LEU A 10 -5.90 -0.46 3.52
N ARG A 11 -6.89 -0.95 4.27
CA ARG A 11 -7.94 -0.11 4.84
C ARG A 11 -7.41 0.88 5.88
N SER A 12 -6.47 0.44 6.73
CA SER A 12 -5.79 1.33 7.68
C SER A 12 -5.08 2.46 6.96
N VAL A 13 -4.31 2.17 5.91
CA VAL A 13 -3.67 3.23 5.12
C VAL A 13 -4.69 4.14 4.47
N HIS A 14 -5.78 3.61 3.90
CA HIS A 14 -6.81 4.46 3.31
C HIS A 14 -7.38 5.46 4.31
N GLN A 15 -7.64 5.00 5.53
CA GLN A 15 -8.11 5.84 6.62
C GLN A 15 -7.04 6.86 7.03
N GLU A 16 -5.79 6.44 7.19
CA GLU A 16 -4.66 7.32 7.50
C GLU A 16 -4.46 8.40 6.41
N LEU A 17 -4.72 8.08 5.14
CA LEU A 17 -4.69 9.04 4.03
C LEU A 17 -5.84 10.04 4.07
N GLU A 18 -7.02 9.64 4.54
CA GLU A 18 -8.16 10.56 4.71
C GLU A 18 -7.98 11.46 5.94
N GLU A 19 -7.33 10.96 6.98
CA GLU A 19 -7.06 11.70 8.23
C GLU A 19 -5.81 12.58 8.15
N ALA A 20 -4.86 12.26 7.27
CA ALA A 20 -3.65 13.05 7.10
C ALA A 20 -3.93 14.36 6.35
N GLU A 21 -4.16 15.41 7.13
CA GLU A 21 -4.13 16.79 6.64
C GLU A 21 -2.74 17.07 6.02
N HIS A 22 -2.71 17.75 4.86
CA HIS A 22 -1.51 18.12 4.08
C HIS A 22 -0.89 17.06 3.15
N LEU A 23 -1.58 15.97 2.84
CA LEU A 23 -1.12 15.09 1.77
C LEU A 23 -1.24 15.73 0.39
N ASP A 24 -0.20 15.58 -0.43
CA ASP A 24 -0.23 16.00 -1.83
C ASP A 24 -1.24 15.17 -2.62
N PRO A 25 -2.21 15.79 -3.31
CA PRO A 25 -3.27 15.05 -4.02
C PRO A 25 -2.71 14.12 -5.09
N GLU A 26 -1.60 14.48 -5.74
CA GLU A 26 -0.91 13.61 -6.71
C GLU A 26 -0.27 12.38 -6.06
N GLN A 27 0.18 12.48 -4.81
CA GLN A 27 0.75 11.35 -4.08
C GLN A 27 -0.36 10.43 -3.56
N VAL A 28 -1.44 11.00 -3.05
CA VAL A 28 -2.64 10.25 -2.64
C VAL A 28 -3.21 9.47 -3.81
N GLU A 29 -3.32 10.09 -4.98
CA GLU A 29 -3.87 9.44 -6.17
C GLU A 29 -2.97 8.28 -6.65
N ARG A 30 -1.65 8.49 -6.68
CA ARG A 30 -0.69 7.41 -7.01
C ARG A 30 -0.79 6.24 -6.04
N LEU A 31 -0.90 6.53 -4.74
CA LEU A 31 -1.00 5.48 -3.74
C LEU A 31 -2.34 4.74 -3.85
N ARG A 32 -3.45 5.46 -4.02
CA ARG A 32 -4.78 4.86 -4.25
C ARG A 32 -4.79 3.94 -5.47
N ASN A 33 -4.19 4.36 -6.58
CA ASN A 33 -4.06 3.52 -7.78
C ASN A 33 -3.25 2.25 -7.49
N THR A 34 -2.13 2.38 -6.78
CA THR A 34 -1.29 1.24 -6.38
C THR A 34 -2.08 0.27 -5.48
N MET A 35 -2.88 0.79 -4.55
CA MET A 35 -3.73 -0.03 -3.68
C MET A 35 -4.82 -0.79 -4.43
N GLN A 36 -5.50 -0.13 -5.37
CA GLN A 36 -6.50 -0.79 -6.22
C GLN A 36 -5.87 -1.87 -7.09
N GLU A 37 -4.63 -1.66 -7.56
CA GLU A 37 -3.90 -2.68 -8.32
C GLU A 37 -3.58 -3.91 -7.45
N ILE A 38 -3.19 -3.69 -6.19
CA ILE A 38 -3.00 -4.76 -5.20
C ILE A 38 -4.27 -5.57 -4.98
N GLU A 39 -5.40 -4.90 -4.74
CA GLU A 39 -6.69 -5.57 -4.57
C GLU A 39 -7.02 -6.46 -5.79
N ARG A 40 -6.85 -5.93 -7.00
CA ARG A 40 -7.07 -6.70 -8.24
C ARG A 40 -6.13 -7.90 -8.38
N VAL A 41 -4.86 -7.77 -8.02
CA VAL A 41 -3.89 -8.88 -8.10
C VAL A 41 -4.22 -9.98 -7.09
N ILE A 42 -4.63 -9.59 -5.88
CA ILE A 42 -5.10 -10.52 -4.85
C ILE A 42 -6.35 -11.28 -5.32
N GLU A 43 -7.33 -10.56 -5.87
CA GLU A 43 -8.59 -11.14 -6.37
C GLU A 43 -8.35 -12.06 -7.59
N SER A 44 -7.49 -11.64 -8.51
CA SER A 44 -7.17 -12.41 -9.73
C SER A 44 -6.18 -13.55 -9.51
N LYS A 45 -5.55 -13.65 -8.33
CA LYS A 45 -4.42 -14.56 -8.04
C LYS A 45 -3.30 -14.45 -9.10
N ALA A 46 -3.15 -13.27 -9.71
CA ALA A 46 -2.18 -13.06 -10.77
C ALA A 46 -0.75 -13.04 -10.22
N LYS A 47 0.20 -13.53 -11.01
CA LYS A 47 1.63 -13.45 -10.70
C LYS A 47 2.16 -12.07 -11.11
N GLY A 48 2.23 -11.13 -10.17
CA GLY A 48 2.70 -9.76 -10.45
C GLY A 48 2.94 -8.87 -9.23
N GLY A 49 2.76 -9.36 -8.01
CA GLY A 49 2.92 -8.57 -6.78
C GLY A 49 4.37 -8.20 -6.40
N THR A 50 5.40 -8.79 -7.01
CA THR A 50 6.79 -8.34 -6.82
C THR A 50 6.98 -6.92 -7.37
N GLN A 51 6.22 -6.55 -8.41
CA GLN A 51 6.21 -5.20 -8.93
C GLN A 51 5.36 -4.27 -8.05
N LEU A 52 4.20 -4.72 -7.57
CA LEU A 52 3.37 -3.96 -6.63
C LEU A 52 4.07 -3.67 -5.31
N SER A 53 4.74 -4.66 -4.71
CA SER A 53 5.46 -4.47 -3.45
C SER A 53 6.54 -3.40 -3.58
N LYS A 54 7.24 -3.35 -4.71
CA LYS A 54 8.18 -2.26 -5.03
C LYS A 54 7.47 -0.91 -5.16
N GLN A 55 6.34 -0.87 -5.88
CA GLN A 55 5.59 0.37 -6.10
C GLN A 55 4.98 0.93 -4.80
N VAL A 56 4.53 0.05 -3.90
CA VAL A 56 4.12 0.41 -2.53
C VAL A 56 5.30 0.97 -1.76
N HIS A 57 6.48 0.34 -1.85
CA HIS A 57 7.68 0.80 -1.17
C HIS A 57 8.17 2.17 -1.67
N GLU A 58 8.11 2.42 -2.97
CA GLU A 58 8.40 3.73 -3.56
C GLU A 58 7.40 4.81 -3.13
N SER A 59 6.12 4.44 -3.05
CA SER A 59 5.08 5.33 -2.52
C SER A 59 5.36 5.65 -1.05
N ALA A 60 5.65 4.63 -0.23
CA ALA A 60 5.99 4.78 1.19
C ALA A 60 7.18 5.71 1.42
N ARG A 61 8.20 5.60 0.56
CA ARG A 61 9.37 6.48 0.58
C ARG A 61 9.04 7.93 0.26
N SER A 62 8.03 8.16 -0.59
CA SER A 62 7.56 9.52 -0.91
C SER A 62 6.87 10.17 0.30
N PHE A 63 6.27 9.36 1.18
CA PHE A 63 5.65 9.82 2.42
C PHE A 63 6.60 9.80 3.64
N GLU A 64 7.82 9.28 3.51
CA GLU A 64 8.76 9.12 4.64
C GLU A 64 9.09 10.45 5.33
N GLU A 65 9.20 11.53 4.54
CA GLU A 65 9.51 12.86 5.06
C GLU A 65 8.30 13.56 5.69
N SER A 66 7.09 13.28 5.20
CA SER A 66 5.87 14.00 5.59
C SER A 66 5.01 13.25 6.60
N HIS A 67 4.95 11.91 6.51
CA HIS A 67 4.04 11.06 7.26
C HIS A 67 4.69 9.71 7.64
N PRO A 68 5.50 9.66 8.70
CA PRO A 68 6.22 8.45 9.12
C PRO A 68 5.28 7.30 9.55
N LEU A 69 4.06 7.63 10.00
CA LEU A 69 3.04 6.62 10.35
C LEU A 69 2.59 5.85 9.09
N LEU A 70 2.24 6.58 8.03
CA LEU A 70 1.87 6.04 6.73
C LEU A 70 2.97 5.16 6.13
N THR A 71 4.23 5.62 6.19
CA THR A 71 5.39 4.85 5.71
C THR A 71 5.53 3.51 6.44
N ASN A 72 5.27 3.48 7.74
CA ASN A 72 5.34 2.24 8.53
C ASN A 72 4.25 1.24 8.12
N THR A 73 3.00 1.72 7.98
CA THR A 73 1.88 0.87 7.54
C THR A 73 2.10 0.37 6.10
N LEU A 74 2.60 1.21 5.20
CA LEU A 74 2.93 0.84 3.82
C LEU A 74 4.08 -0.16 3.73
N GLY A 75 5.13 -0.01 4.54
CA GLY A 75 6.22 -0.98 4.64
C GLY A 75 5.70 -2.36 5.01
N ARG A 76 4.79 -2.42 5.98
CA ARG A 76 4.13 -3.67 6.40
C ARG A 76 3.34 -4.33 5.26
N ILE A 77 2.65 -3.55 4.44
CA ILE A 77 1.92 -4.04 3.26
C ILE A 77 2.90 -4.63 2.24
N ALA A 78 4.01 -3.94 1.97
CA ALA A 78 5.04 -4.43 1.05
C ALA A 78 5.64 -5.76 1.52
N ASP A 79 5.92 -5.89 2.82
CA ASP A 79 6.41 -7.14 3.42
C ASP A 79 5.39 -8.28 3.30
N MET A 80 4.11 -8.00 3.57
CA MET A 80 3.03 -9.00 3.41
C MET A 80 2.89 -9.46 1.96
N LEU A 81 2.99 -8.54 1.00
CA LEU A 81 2.97 -8.87 -0.43
C LEU A 81 4.14 -9.78 -0.80
N GLN A 82 5.35 -9.46 -0.35
CA GLN A 82 6.54 -10.30 -0.56
C GLN A 82 6.38 -11.68 0.06
N GLN A 83 5.85 -11.76 1.28
CA GLN A 83 5.62 -13.02 1.98
C GLN A 83 4.61 -13.92 1.24
N MET A 84 3.64 -13.31 0.55
CA MET A 84 2.66 -14.04 -0.25
C MET A 84 3.23 -14.53 -1.60
N GLY A 85 4.44 -14.12 -1.98
CA GLY A 85 5.09 -14.54 -3.22
C GLY A 85 4.33 -14.12 -4.48
N ILE A 86 3.43 -13.16 -4.34
CA ILE A 86 2.85 -12.42 -5.45
C ILE A 86 3.80 -11.30 -5.75
#